data_AF-A0A2P1PZL1-F1
#
_entry.id   AF-A0A2P1PZL1-F1
#
_cell.length_a   1.000
_cell.length_b   1.000
_cell.length_c   1.000
_cell.angle_alpha   90.00
_cell.angle_beta   90.00
_cell.angle_gamma   90.00
#
_symmetry.space_group_name_H-M   'P 1'
#
loop_
_entity.id
_entity.type
_entity.pdbx_description
1 polymer ?
#
loop_
_entity_poly.entity_id
_entity_poly.type
_entity_poly.pdbx_seq_one_letter_code
_entity_poly.pdbx_strand_id
1 'polypeptide(L)'
;MHARGYTLLEYMLVLVLLIIGGAIAIPIVTDMYGDMQESEYVQLLQATVTIARRNYEQSTSYTGLSTSEIIPQLPPKWVMGGTSIRHPLSGYIGVAADGGDPTLMLLTVSVQRDDTCRRALLGAWPYFDRIWVDITAVKTAAGQSMPTEAVLAARCTATTHNIVIQTD
;
A
#
# COMPACT_ATOMS: atom_id res chain seq x y z
N MET A 1 -22.37 -8.07 61.27
CA MET A 1 -22.16 -7.46 59.94
C MET A 1 -20.80 -7.91 59.45
N HIS A 2 -20.77 -8.94 58.60
CA HIS A 2 -19.53 -9.50 58.06
C HIS A 2 -19.16 -8.77 56.77
N ALA A 3 -18.36 -7.71 56.88
CA ALA A 3 -17.62 -7.20 55.73
C ALA A 3 -16.44 -8.17 55.49
N ARG A 4 -16.65 -9.18 54.63
CA ARG A 4 -15.58 -10.07 54.19
C ARG A 4 -14.68 -9.32 53.21
N GLY A 5 -13.39 -9.21 53.55
CA GLY A 5 -12.36 -8.53 52.77
C GLY A 5 -12.00 -9.25 51.47
N TYR A 6 -12.85 -9.09 50.45
CA TYR A 6 -12.61 -9.48 49.06
C TYR A 6 -12.75 -8.24 48.18
N THR A 7 -11.75 -7.36 48.18
CA THR A 7 -11.82 -6.14 47.35
C THR A 7 -10.52 -5.73 46.67
N LEU A 8 -9.36 -6.29 47.04
CA LEU A 8 -8.10 -5.91 46.40
C LEU A 8 -7.54 -7.01 45.49
N LEU A 9 -7.51 -8.25 45.97
CA LEU A 9 -6.90 -9.37 45.24
C LEU A 9 -7.71 -9.78 43.99
N GLU A 10 -9.04 -9.86 44.11
CA GLU A 10 -9.93 -10.19 42.98
C GLU A 10 -9.92 -9.09 41.91
N TYR A 11 -9.87 -7.82 42.32
CA TYR A 11 -9.74 -6.71 41.37
C TYR A 11 -8.39 -6.73 40.65
N MET A 12 -7.29 -7.03 41.35
CA MET A 12 -5.98 -7.21 40.68
C MET A 12 -5.99 -8.39 39.70
N LEU A 13 -6.63 -9.51 40.03
CA LEU A 13 -6.75 -10.66 39.12
C LEU A 13 -7.52 -10.33 37.84
N VAL A 14 -8.65 -9.62 37.95
CA VAL A 14 -9.42 -9.18 36.78
C VAL A 14 -8.62 -8.20 35.92
N LEU A 15 -7.90 -7.27 36.55
CA LEU A 15 -7.10 -6.28 35.85
C LEU A 15 -5.90 -6.93 35.13
N VAL A 16 -5.26 -7.91 35.75
CA VAL A 16 -4.19 -8.72 35.13
C VAL A 16 -4.73 -9.52 33.94
N LEU A 17 -5.90 -10.15 34.06
CA LEU A 17 -6.52 -10.87 32.95
C LEU A 17 -6.89 -9.94 31.77
N LEU A 18 -7.36 -8.73 32.05
CA LEU A 18 -7.61 -7.72 31.01
C LEU A 18 -6.33 -7.23 30.34
N ILE A 19 -5.24 -7.03 31.10
CA ILE A 19 -3.95 -6.64 30.55
C ILE A 19 -3.38 -7.76 29.66
N ILE A 20 -3.42 -9.02 30.11
CA ILE A 20 -2.95 -10.17 29.32
C ILE A 20 -3.82 -10.33 28.06
N GLY A 21 -5.14 -10.23 28.19
CA GLY A 21 -6.06 -10.28 27.06
C GLY A 21 -5.80 -9.17 26.05
N GLY A 22 -5.61 -7.93 26.51
CA GLY A 22 -5.25 -6.79 25.66
C GLY A 22 -3.89 -6.95 24.99
N ALA A 23 -2.87 -7.42 25.72
CA ALA A 23 -1.52 -7.62 25.21
C ALA A 23 -1.45 -8.67 24.08
N ILE A 24 -2.35 -9.66 24.08
CA ILE A 24 -2.43 -10.66 23.01
C ILE A 24 -3.33 -10.19 21.86
N ALA A 25 -4.47 -9.57 22.17
CA ALA A 25 -5.44 -9.15 21.16
C ALA A 25 -4.93 -7.99 20.29
N ILE A 26 -4.22 -7.02 20.87
CA ILE A 26 -3.71 -5.84 20.14
C ILE A 26 -2.77 -6.23 18.98
N PRO A 27 -1.70 -7.04 19.17
CA PRO A 27 -0.80 -7.39 18.08
C PRO A 27 -1.49 -8.17 16.96
N ILE A 28 -2.38 -9.11 17.31
CA ILE A 28 -3.16 -9.88 16.33
C ILE A 28 -4.04 -8.95 15.48
N VAL A 29 -4.74 -8.03 16.13
CA VAL A 29 -5.60 -7.07 15.44
C VAL A 29 -4.78 -6.15 14.55
N THR A 30 -3.61 -5.68 15.00
CA THR A 30 -2.74 -4.84 14.16
C THR A 30 -2.17 -5.57 12.95
N ASP A 31 -1.81 -6.84 13.08
CA ASP A 31 -1.32 -7.65 11.96
C ASP A 31 -2.44 -7.88 10.93
N MET A 32 -3.64 -8.25 11.41
CA MET A 32 -4.82 -8.38 10.55
C MET A 32 -5.16 -7.09 9.80
N TYR A 33 -5.09 -5.93 10.47
CA TYR A 33 -5.29 -4.64 9.82
C TYR A 33 -4.22 -4.35 8.76
N GLY A 34 -2.97 -4.73 9.00
CA GLY A 34 -1.88 -4.59 8.04
C GLY A 34 -2.11 -5.42 6.78
N ASP A 35 -2.51 -6.68 6.93
CA ASP A 35 -2.76 -7.60 5.81
C ASP A 35 -3.99 -7.19 4.98
N MET A 36 -5.05 -6.74 5.65
CA MET A 36 -6.22 -6.18 4.98
C MET A 36 -5.84 -4.97 4.12
N GLN A 37 -5.04 -4.04 4.66
CA GLN A 37 -4.62 -2.84 3.93
C GLN A 37 -3.70 -3.17 2.74
N GLU A 38 -2.87 -4.20 2.83
CA GLU A 38 -2.06 -4.69 1.71
C GLU A 38 -2.95 -5.25 0.58
N SER A 39 -3.96 -6.06 0.93
CA SER A 39 -4.92 -6.57 -0.05
C SER A 39 -5.73 -5.45 -0.71
N GLU A 40 -6.13 -4.43 0.05
CA GLU A 40 -6.82 -3.26 -0.48
C GLU A 40 -5.92 -2.43 -1.41
N TYR A 41 -4.63 -2.33 -1.10
CA TYR A 41 -3.66 -1.65 -1.95
C TYR A 41 -3.49 -2.36 -3.29
N VAL A 42 -3.36 -3.69 -3.28
CA VAL A 42 -3.29 -4.49 -4.51
C VAL A 42 -4.55 -4.31 -5.36
N GLN A 43 -5.73 -4.36 -4.73
CA GLN A 43 -7.00 -4.11 -5.42
C GLN A 43 -7.07 -2.70 -6.03
N LEU A 44 -6.59 -1.69 -5.30
CA LEU A 44 -6.54 -0.32 -5.78
C LEU A 44 -5.62 -0.18 -7.00
N LEU A 45 -4.43 -0.78 -6.98
CA LEU A 45 -3.50 -0.76 -8.11
C LEU A 45 -4.12 -1.45 -9.33
N GLN A 46 -4.68 -2.64 -9.16
CA GLN A 46 -5.33 -3.38 -10.24
C GLN A 46 -6.55 -2.63 -10.80
N ALA A 47 -7.36 -2.01 -9.94
CA ALA A 47 -8.49 -1.18 -10.38
C ALA A 47 -8.01 0.03 -11.18
N THR A 48 -6.95 0.70 -10.73
CA THR A 48 -6.33 1.84 -11.42
C THR A 48 -5.86 1.45 -12.81
N VAL A 49 -5.11 0.35 -12.93
CA VAL A 49 -4.63 -0.19 -14.22
C VAL A 49 -5.80 -0.57 -15.12
N THR A 50 -6.81 -1.26 -14.57
CA THR A 50 -7.99 -1.69 -15.33
C THR A 50 -8.76 -0.50 -15.90
N ILE A 51 -8.95 0.55 -15.10
CA ILE A 51 -9.60 1.79 -15.53
C ILE A 51 -8.78 2.48 -16.61
N ALA A 52 -7.46 2.59 -16.43
CA ALA A 52 -6.56 3.18 -17.43
C ALA A 52 -6.62 2.41 -18.76
N ARG A 53 -6.47 1.08 -18.73
CA ARG A 53 -6.58 0.23 -19.93
C ARG A 53 -7.92 0.38 -20.62
N ARG A 54 -9.02 0.44 -19.86
CA ARG A 54 -10.37 0.63 -20.41
C ARG A 54 -10.53 1.98 -21.11
N ASN A 55 -10.04 3.06 -20.51
CA ASN A 55 -10.12 4.40 -21.10
C ASN A 55 -9.29 4.53 -22.39
N TYR A 56 -8.22 3.73 -22.50
CA TYR A 56 -7.27 3.77 -23.61
C TYR A 56 -7.31 2.51 -24.48
N GLU A 57 -8.37 1.70 -24.41
CA GLU A 57 -8.47 0.40 -25.11
C GLU A 57 -8.31 0.53 -26.63
N GLN A 58 -8.75 1.65 -27.20
CA GLN A 58 -8.63 1.96 -28.64
C GLN A 58 -7.36 2.75 -28.99
N SER A 59 -6.55 3.11 -27.98
CA SER A 59 -5.32 3.86 -28.16
C SER A 59 -4.12 2.92 -28.08
N THR A 60 -3.09 3.20 -28.87
CA THR A 60 -1.78 2.54 -28.74
C THR A 60 -0.86 3.27 -27.75
N SER A 61 -1.35 4.32 -27.10
CA SER A 61 -0.59 5.17 -26.19
C SER A 61 -1.44 5.70 -25.05
N TYR A 62 -0.84 5.79 -23.87
CA TYR A 62 -1.38 6.45 -22.69
C TYR A 62 -1.12 7.95 -22.66
N THR A 63 -0.66 8.59 -23.76
CA THR A 63 -0.42 10.03 -23.79
C THR A 63 -1.65 10.81 -23.32
N GLY A 64 -1.45 11.73 -22.37
CA GLY A 64 -2.53 12.50 -21.75
C GLY A 64 -3.11 11.85 -20.48
N LEU A 65 -2.78 10.58 -20.21
CA LEU A 65 -3.23 9.86 -19.02
C LEU A 65 -2.88 10.67 -17.78
N SER A 66 -3.90 10.92 -16.98
CA SER A 66 -3.80 11.71 -15.78
C SER A 66 -4.61 11.09 -14.65
N THR A 67 -4.21 11.41 -13.41
CA THR A 67 -4.92 10.93 -12.22
C THR A 67 -6.38 11.40 -12.18
N SER A 68 -6.67 12.57 -12.75
CA SER A 68 -8.02 13.13 -12.87
C SER A 68 -8.97 12.31 -13.73
N GLU A 69 -8.47 11.51 -14.68
CA GLU A 69 -9.31 10.64 -15.52
C GLU A 69 -9.69 9.33 -14.82
N ILE A 70 -8.88 8.93 -13.83
CA ILE A 70 -9.07 7.71 -13.06
C ILE A 70 -10.02 7.95 -11.88
N ILE A 71 -9.84 9.07 -11.17
CA ILE A 71 -10.56 9.39 -9.92
C ILE A 71 -12.09 9.20 -10.02
N PRO A 72 -12.79 9.69 -11.06
CA PRO A 72 -14.26 9.58 -11.14
C PRO A 72 -14.78 8.14 -11.19
N GLN A 73 -13.92 7.19 -11.56
CA GLN A 73 -14.27 5.78 -11.72
C GLN A 73 -13.85 4.93 -10.51
N LEU A 74 -13.11 5.51 -9.56
CA LEU A 74 -12.70 4.82 -8.34
C LEU A 74 -13.78 4.95 -7.24
N PRO A 75 -13.95 3.90 -6.40
CA PRO A 75 -14.70 4.00 -5.16
C PRO A 75 -14.29 5.21 -4.30
N PRO A 76 -15.24 5.95 -3.70
CA PRO A 76 -14.93 7.13 -2.89
C PRO A 76 -13.94 6.89 -1.74
N LYS A 77 -13.87 5.66 -1.21
CA LYS A 77 -12.92 5.29 -0.14
C LYS A 77 -11.45 5.44 -0.54
N TRP A 78 -11.15 5.40 -1.84
CA TRP A 78 -9.80 5.51 -2.38
C TRP A 78 -9.48 6.90 -2.94
N VAL A 79 -10.37 7.88 -2.75
CA VAL A 79 -10.18 9.24 -3.24
C VAL A 79 -9.97 10.19 -2.07
N MET A 80 -8.91 11.00 -2.12
CA MET A 80 -8.62 12.04 -1.16
C MET A 80 -8.84 13.41 -1.80
N GLY A 81 -9.70 14.23 -1.19
CA GLY A 81 -9.94 15.61 -1.63
C GLY A 81 -10.50 15.76 -3.05
N GLY A 82 -10.93 14.67 -3.69
CA GLY A 82 -11.41 14.67 -5.08
C GLY A 82 -10.30 14.80 -6.15
N THR A 83 -9.03 14.93 -5.74
CA THR A 83 -7.91 15.25 -6.64
C THR A 83 -6.77 14.24 -6.60
N SER A 84 -6.78 13.33 -5.63
CA SER A 84 -5.70 12.37 -5.44
C SER A 84 -6.23 11.00 -5.09
N ILE A 85 -5.53 9.96 -5.56
CA ILE A 85 -5.81 8.58 -5.17
C ILE A 85 -5.10 8.32 -3.84
N ARG A 86 -5.86 7.92 -2.82
CA ARG A 86 -5.37 7.65 -1.47
C ARG A 86 -4.72 6.28 -1.39
N HIS A 87 -3.49 6.24 -0.90
CA HIS A 87 -2.86 4.97 -0.53
C HIS A 87 -3.43 4.47 0.82
N PRO A 88 -3.83 3.18 0.95
CA PRO A 88 -4.44 2.65 2.17
C PRO A 88 -3.55 2.78 3.43
N LEU A 89 -2.23 2.63 3.26
CA LEU A 89 -1.24 2.65 4.35
C LEU A 89 -0.62 4.03 4.60
N SER A 90 -1.29 5.12 4.19
CA SER A 90 -0.74 6.49 4.07
C SER A 90 0.06 6.72 2.79
N GLY A 91 -0.08 7.92 2.23
CA GLY A 91 0.47 8.29 0.93
C GLY A 91 -0.57 8.58 -0.14
N TYR A 92 -0.10 8.78 -1.36
CA TYR A 92 -0.92 9.02 -2.53
C TYR A 92 -0.38 8.28 -3.75
N ILE A 93 -1.27 8.01 -4.70
CA ILE A 93 -0.94 7.39 -5.98
C ILE A 93 -1.20 8.40 -7.09
N GLY A 94 -0.16 8.64 -7.88
CA GLY A 94 -0.23 9.35 -9.15
C GLY A 94 -0.23 8.37 -10.31
N VAL A 95 -0.87 8.76 -11.40
CA VAL A 95 -0.94 7.99 -12.64
C VAL A 95 -0.62 8.93 -13.80
N ALA A 96 0.26 8.49 -14.69
CA ALA A 96 0.67 9.20 -15.89
C ALA A 96 1.09 8.23 -16.99
N ALA A 97 1.26 8.72 -18.22
CA ALA A 97 2.03 8.01 -19.24
C ALA A 97 3.52 7.98 -18.85
N ASP A 98 4.24 6.93 -19.22
CA ASP A 98 5.69 6.96 -19.12
C ASP A 98 6.29 7.97 -20.12
N GLY A 99 7.26 8.75 -19.65
CA GLY A 99 7.88 9.81 -20.45
C GLY A 99 8.87 9.30 -21.49
N GLY A 100 9.43 8.10 -21.27
CA GLY A 100 10.34 7.44 -22.22
C GLY A 100 9.60 6.58 -23.25
N ASP A 101 8.54 5.91 -22.81
CA ASP A 101 7.70 5.06 -23.66
C ASP A 101 6.20 5.29 -23.37
N PRO A 102 5.51 6.12 -24.16
CA PRO A 102 4.11 6.45 -23.88
C PRO A 102 3.14 5.31 -24.21
N THR A 103 3.63 4.13 -24.59
CA THR A 103 2.84 2.89 -24.65
C THR A 103 2.70 2.23 -23.27
N LEU A 104 3.49 2.66 -22.29
CA LEU A 104 3.45 2.20 -20.92
C LEU A 104 2.77 3.23 -20.01
N MET A 105 2.06 2.74 -19.00
CA MET A 105 1.56 3.56 -17.91
C MET A 105 2.53 3.54 -16.74
N LEU A 106 2.57 4.65 -16.02
CA LEU A 106 3.41 4.88 -14.86
C LEU A 106 2.52 5.20 -13.66
N LEU A 107 2.59 4.35 -12.64
CA LEU A 107 1.96 4.58 -11.35
C LEU A 107 3.04 4.98 -10.35
N THR A 108 2.92 6.18 -9.78
CA THR A 108 3.82 6.69 -8.74
C THR A 108 3.14 6.59 -7.40
N VAL A 109 3.63 5.71 -6.53
CA VAL A 109 3.13 5.54 -5.16
C VAL A 109 4.07 6.27 -4.21
N SER A 110 3.61 7.40 -3.68
CA SER A 110 4.38 8.22 -2.74
C SER A 110 4.01 7.87 -1.30
N VAL A 111 4.98 7.37 -0.53
CA VAL A 111 4.79 6.92 0.86
C VAL A 111 5.83 7.54 1.79
N GLN A 112 5.46 7.81 3.04
CA GLN A 112 6.33 8.52 4.00
C GLN A 112 7.04 7.60 4.99
N ARG A 113 6.65 6.32 5.07
CA ARG A 113 7.21 5.38 6.05
C ARG A 113 7.90 4.22 5.35
N ASP A 114 9.04 3.82 5.90
CA ASP A 114 9.88 2.72 5.37
C ASP A 114 9.13 1.38 5.38
N ASP A 115 8.36 1.11 6.44
CA ASP A 115 7.54 -0.09 6.54
C ASP A 115 6.44 -0.13 5.47
N THR A 116 5.87 1.03 5.15
CA THR A 116 4.88 1.17 4.08
C THR A 116 5.51 0.99 2.71
N CYS A 117 6.70 1.56 2.47
CA CYS A 117 7.44 1.36 1.23
C CYS A 117 7.70 -0.14 0.98
N ARG A 118 8.16 -0.86 2.00
CA ARG A 118 8.40 -2.29 1.89
C ARG A 118 7.12 -3.07 1.58
N ARG A 119 6.02 -2.84 2.31
CA ARG A 119 4.74 -3.50 2.05
C ARG A 119 4.20 -3.20 0.65
N ALA A 120 4.33 -1.94 0.19
CA ALA A 120 3.94 -1.54 -1.15
C ALA A 120 4.75 -2.25 -2.23
N LEU A 121 6.06 -2.46 -2.02
CA LEU A 121 6.91 -3.25 -2.92
C LEU A 121 6.50 -4.73 -2.95
N LEU A 122 6.26 -5.33 -1.79
CA LEU A 122 5.86 -6.74 -1.67
C LEU A 122 4.52 -6.98 -2.38
N GLY A 123 3.52 -6.12 -2.11
CA GLY A 123 2.21 -6.21 -2.73
C GLY A 123 2.22 -5.97 -4.24
N ALA A 124 3.07 -5.05 -4.74
CA ALA A 124 3.18 -4.78 -6.18
C ALA A 124 4.01 -5.85 -6.93
N TRP A 125 4.95 -6.52 -6.26
CA TRP A 125 5.93 -7.40 -6.92
C TRP A 125 5.34 -8.43 -7.90
N PRO A 126 4.28 -9.21 -7.57
CA PRO A 126 3.80 -10.26 -8.47
C PRO A 126 3.00 -9.72 -9.65
N TYR A 127 2.54 -8.47 -9.63
CA TYR A 127 1.57 -7.96 -10.61
C TYR A 127 2.19 -7.06 -11.68
N PHE A 128 3.38 -6.50 -11.44
CA PHE A 128 3.93 -5.45 -12.28
C PHE A 128 5.28 -5.82 -12.85
N ASP A 129 5.55 -5.44 -14.09
CA ASP A 129 6.74 -5.87 -14.82
C ASP A 129 8.01 -5.19 -14.34
N ARG A 130 7.91 -3.89 -14.06
CA ARG A 130 9.07 -3.08 -13.66
C ARG A 130 8.71 -2.15 -12.52
N ILE A 131 9.61 -2.09 -11.55
CA ILE A 131 9.43 -1.34 -10.31
C ILE A 131 10.73 -0.63 -9.99
N TRP A 132 10.63 0.67 -9.70
CA TRP A 132 11.71 1.50 -9.18
C TRP A 132 11.32 2.05 -7.82
N VAL A 133 12.32 2.23 -6.96
CA VAL A 133 12.22 3.05 -5.76
C VAL A 133 13.06 4.28 -6.01
N ASP A 134 12.40 5.43 -6.07
CA ASP A 134 12.92 6.71 -6.50
C ASP A 134 13.53 6.61 -7.91
N ILE A 135 14.86 6.53 -8.01
CA ILE A 135 15.60 6.41 -9.27
C ILE A 135 16.22 5.02 -9.47
N THR A 136 16.08 4.13 -8.50
CA THR A 136 16.76 2.83 -8.51
C THR A 136 15.80 1.72 -8.91
N ALA A 137 16.11 1.00 -9.99
CA ALA A 137 15.36 -0.17 -10.39
C ALA A 137 15.50 -1.28 -9.33
N VAL A 138 14.37 -1.76 -8.82
CA VAL A 138 14.31 -2.93 -7.93
C VAL A 138 13.81 -4.16 -8.67
N LYS A 139 12.96 -3.97 -9.71
CA LYS A 139 12.51 -5.00 -10.64
C LYS A 139 12.61 -4.46 -12.06
N THR A 140 13.21 -5.21 -12.98
CA THR A 140 13.42 -4.78 -14.37
C THR A 140 12.64 -5.60 -15.39
N ALA A 141 12.07 -6.73 -15.00
CA ALA A 141 11.28 -7.58 -15.88
C ALA A 141 10.25 -8.44 -15.11
N ALA A 142 9.19 -8.83 -15.83
CA ALA A 142 8.24 -9.84 -15.40
C ALA A 142 8.94 -11.15 -15.01
N GLY A 143 8.42 -11.84 -13.99
CA GLY A 143 8.96 -13.12 -13.54
C GLY A 143 10.30 -13.06 -12.78
N GLN A 144 10.90 -11.87 -12.61
CA GLN A 144 12.09 -11.72 -11.76
C GLN A 144 11.78 -12.14 -10.31
N SER A 145 12.67 -12.95 -9.72
CA SER A 145 12.56 -13.35 -8.32
C SER A 145 12.68 -12.16 -7.39
N MET A 146 11.88 -12.16 -6.33
CA MET A 146 11.92 -11.11 -5.33
C MET A 146 13.28 -11.10 -4.62
N PRO A 147 13.93 -9.93 -4.48
CA PRO A 147 15.17 -9.83 -3.73
C PRO A 147 14.93 -10.09 -2.25
N THR A 148 16.02 -10.32 -1.50
CA THR A 148 15.93 -10.59 -0.06
C THR A 148 15.36 -9.39 0.70
N GLU A 149 14.79 -9.64 1.87
CA GLU A 149 14.22 -8.59 2.73
C GLU A 149 15.26 -7.51 3.06
N ALA A 150 16.52 -7.90 3.29
CA ALA A 150 17.61 -6.95 3.55
C ALA A 150 17.86 -5.99 2.37
N VAL A 151 17.74 -6.49 1.13
CA VAL A 151 17.89 -5.65 -0.07
C VAL A 151 16.70 -4.70 -0.20
N LEU A 152 15.48 -5.15 0.06
CA LEU A 152 14.28 -4.29 0.04
C LEU A 152 14.36 -3.21 1.12
N ALA A 153 14.76 -3.58 2.33
CA ALA A 153 14.91 -2.64 3.45
C ALA A 153 15.95 -1.55 3.13
N ALA A 154 17.07 -1.90 2.49
CA ALA A 154 18.07 -0.92 2.08
C ALA A 154 17.55 0.09 1.03
N ARG A 155 16.53 -0.28 0.24
CA ARG A 155 15.91 0.62 -0.75
C ARG A 155 14.90 1.56 -0.11
N CYS A 156 14.22 1.13 0.94
CA CYS A 156 13.24 1.94 1.67
C CYS A 156 13.89 2.66 2.87
N THR A 157 14.92 3.49 2.65
CA THR A 157 15.59 4.26 3.73
C THR A 157 15.45 5.79 3.67
N ALA A 158 14.86 6.34 2.61
CA ALA A 158 14.50 7.76 2.50
C ALA A 158 13.30 8.17 3.38
N THR A 159 13.18 9.46 3.71
CA THR A 159 12.01 10.02 4.44
C THR A 159 10.74 10.11 3.58
N THR A 160 10.85 9.98 2.27
CA THR A 160 9.72 9.86 1.33
C THR A 160 10.18 8.98 0.18
N HIS A 161 9.39 7.98 -0.15
CA HIS A 161 9.68 7.01 -1.21
C HIS A 161 8.68 7.21 -2.34
N ASN A 162 9.19 7.31 -3.56
CA ASN A 162 8.37 7.22 -4.76
C ASN A 162 8.58 5.85 -5.39
N ILE A 163 7.62 4.96 -5.21
CA ILE A 163 7.63 3.67 -5.90
C ILE A 163 7.02 3.90 -7.27
N VAL A 164 7.83 3.81 -8.31
CA VAL A 164 7.40 3.94 -9.69
C VAL A 164 7.15 2.55 -10.23
N ILE A 165 5.94 2.31 -10.70
CA ILE A 165 5.49 1.04 -11.23
C ILE A 165 5.16 1.26 -12.70
N GLN A 166 5.79 0.50 -13.60
CA GLN A 166 5.47 0.53 -15.02
C GLN A 166 4.73 -0.75 -15.42
N THR A 167 3.71 -0.59 -16.25
CA THR A 167 2.95 -1.68 -16.86
C THR A 167 2.42 -1.28 -18.23
N ASP A 168 2.09 -2.28 -19.03
CA ASP A 168 1.32 -2.14 -20.27
C ASP A 168 -0.16 -1.83 -20.02
#